data_AF-A0AAU7QGW2-F1
#
_entry.id   AF-A0AAU7QGW2-F1
#
_cell.length_a   1.000
_cell.length_b   1.000
_cell.length_c   1.000
_cell.angle_alpha   90.00
_cell.angle_beta   90.00
_cell.angle_gamma   90.00
#
_symmetry.space_group_name_H-M   'P 1'
#
loop_
_entity.id
_entity.type
_entity.pdbx_description
1 polymer ?
#
loop_
_entity_poly.entity_id
_entity_poly.type
_entity_poly.pdbx_seq_one_letter_code
_entity_poly.pdbx_strand_id
1 'polypeptide(L)'
;MDRREFSWLLLHANALPMLAMQQMMDEIRDSMAHAPPPADDGLTEEQREEQSRIAMNELADRIEADPELAALTVFNFAAPAMSDEEIDRLERQSREEDAAAKQAMAELDELPDGPLDIGSFLARAYAKPLPAARVDAAFARADVPSLLAAIAQLPGDLPPLTAPMDGAGMARWLAFFRTEDPQCEALVFAVSRLDEGD
;
A
#
# COMPACT_ATOMS: atom_id res chain seq x y z
N MET A 1 -6.77 18.23 17.45
CA MET A 1 -6.71 17.93 16.01
C MET A 1 -7.85 18.63 15.31
N ASP A 2 -7.54 19.59 14.44
CA ASP A 2 -8.50 20.21 13.53
C ASP A 2 -8.57 19.45 12.18
N ARG A 3 -9.43 19.92 11.26
CA ARG A 3 -9.60 19.31 9.93
C ARG A 3 -8.33 19.34 9.09
N ARG A 4 -7.53 20.39 9.23
CA ARG A 4 -6.30 20.55 8.46
C ARG A 4 -5.24 19.59 8.97
N GLU A 5 -5.06 19.52 10.29
CA GLU A 5 -4.18 18.55 10.94
C GLU A 5 -4.59 17.12 10.59
N PHE A 6 -5.89 16.83 10.59
CA PHE A 6 -6.40 15.52 10.19
C PHE A 6 -6.15 15.23 8.70
N SER A 7 -6.26 16.21 7.81
CA SER A 7 -5.96 15.99 6.38
C SER A 7 -4.50 15.58 6.15
N TRP A 8 -3.57 16.10 6.96
CA TRP A 8 -2.18 15.66 6.95
C TRP A 8 -2.01 14.26 7.49
N LEU A 9 -2.66 13.95 8.62
CA LEU A 9 -2.64 12.60 9.18
C LEU A 9 -3.16 11.57 8.17
N LEU A 10 -4.30 11.86 7.55
CA LEU A 10 -4.93 11.01 6.54
C LEU A 10 -4.01 10.79 5.34
N LEU A 11 -3.36 11.85 4.86
CA LEU A 11 -2.41 11.76 3.75
C LEU A 11 -1.18 10.90 4.11
N HIS A 12 -0.54 11.17 5.25
CA HIS A 12 0.70 10.51 5.63
C HIS A 12 0.49 9.05 6.03
N ALA A 13 -0.57 8.75 6.78
CA ALA A 13 -0.89 7.38 7.17
C ALA A 13 -1.18 6.49 5.96
N ASN A 14 -1.88 7.00 4.94
CA ASN A 14 -2.14 6.24 3.72
C ASN A 14 -0.92 6.18 2.78
N ALA A 15 -0.03 7.17 2.83
CA ALA A 15 1.21 7.13 2.05
C ALA A 15 2.21 6.08 2.57
N LEU A 16 2.26 5.84 3.88
CA LEU A 16 3.25 4.96 4.51
C LEU A 16 3.25 3.53 3.95
N PRO A 17 2.12 2.77 3.96
CA PRO A 17 2.08 1.43 3.39
C PRO A 17 2.39 1.41 1.89
N MET A 18 1.87 2.38 1.14
CA MET A 18 2.08 2.48 -0.30
C MET A 18 3.58 2.67 -0.63
N LEU A 19 4.26 3.57 0.07
CA LEU A 19 5.69 3.82 -0.11
C LEU A 19 6.54 2.63 0.36
N ALA A 20 6.12 1.93 1.43
CA ALA A 20 6.79 0.72 1.91
C ALA A 20 6.70 -0.41 0.88
N MET A 21 5.52 -0.62 0.29
CA MET A 21 5.32 -1.60 -0.76
C MET A 21 6.15 -1.29 -2.00
N GLN A 22 6.21 -0.03 -2.43
CA GLN A 22 7.04 0.40 -3.55
C GLN A 22 8.53 0.12 -3.30
N GLN A 23 9.05 0.44 -2.11
CA GLN A 23 10.44 0.12 -1.76
C GLN A 23 10.70 -1.38 -1.78
N MET A 24 9.77 -2.19 -1.24
CA MET A 24 9.90 -3.65 -1.27
C MET A 24 9.92 -4.19 -2.71
N MET A 25 9.07 -3.66 -3.59
CA MET A 25 9.05 -4.05 -5.00
C MET A 25 10.34 -3.65 -5.73
N ASP A 26 10.88 -2.47 -5.43
CA ASP A 26 12.18 -2.02 -5.97
C ASP A 26 13.33 -2.92 -5.48
N GLU A 27 13.35 -3.28 -4.19
CA GLU A 27 14.32 -4.22 -3.62
C GLU A 27 14.23 -5.62 -4.28
N ILE A 28 13.02 -6.11 -4.54
CA ILE A 28 12.80 -7.38 -5.25
C ILE A 28 13.28 -7.27 -6.70
N ARG A 29 12.95 -6.18 -7.40
CA ARG A 29 13.37 -5.95 -8.79
C ARG A 29 14.89 -5.86 -8.90
N ASP A 30 15.54 -5.14 -7.99
CA ASP A 30 16.99 -5.00 -7.94
C ASP A 30 17.67 -6.34 -7.65
N SER A 31 17.13 -7.10 -6.70
CA SER A 31 17.58 -8.47 -6.40
C SER A 31 17.46 -9.40 -7.61
N MET A 32 16.36 -9.33 -8.36
CA MET A 32 16.18 -10.11 -9.59
C MET A 32 17.11 -9.67 -10.73
N ALA A 33 17.39 -8.37 -10.85
CA ALA A 33 18.30 -7.83 -11.87
C ALA A 33 19.76 -8.21 -11.61
N HIS A 34 20.14 -8.38 -10.34
CA HIS A 34 21.48 -8.78 -9.91
C HIS A 34 21.59 -10.28 -9.59
N ALA A 35 20.51 -11.04 -9.75
CA ALA A 35 20.55 -12.48 -9.62
C ALA A 35 21.50 -13.05 -10.68
N PRO A 36 22.44 -13.94 -10.31
CA PRO A 36 23.22 -14.64 -11.32
C PRO A 36 22.24 -15.32 -12.28
N PRO A 37 22.51 -15.29 -13.61
CA PRO A 37 21.66 -16.01 -14.56
C PRO A 37 21.50 -17.44 -14.05
N PRO A 38 20.30 -18.04 -14.15
CA PRO A 38 20.08 -19.40 -13.69
C PRO A 38 21.22 -20.25 -14.23
N ALA A 39 21.98 -20.87 -13.33
CA ALA A 39 23.03 -21.79 -13.71
C ALA A 39 22.39 -22.79 -14.65
N ASP A 40 22.93 -22.96 -15.86
CA ASP A 40 22.39 -23.86 -16.86
C ASP A 40 22.16 -25.22 -16.20
N ASP A 41 20.91 -25.45 -15.85
CA ASP A 41 20.40 -26.47 -14.95
C ASP A 41 20.21 -27.78 -15.70
N GLY A 42 20.56 -27.78 -17.00
CA GLY A 42 20.34 -28.88 -17.93
C GLY A 42 18.86 -29.16 -18.18
N LEU A 43 17.98 -28.27 -17.71
CA LEU A 43 16.54 -28.38 -17.84
C LEU A 43 16.09 -27.83 -19.19
N THR A 44 15.18 -28.54 -19.85
CA THR A 44 14.51 -28.03 -21.04
C THR A 44 13.57 -26.89 -20.67
N GLU A 45 13.21 -26.04 -21.63
CA GLU A 45 12.26 -24.93 -21.42
C GLU A 45 10.93 -25.40 -20.79
N GLU A 46 10.46 -26.57 -21.20
CA GLU A 46 9.26 -27.23 -20.69
C GLU A 46 9.38 -27.62 -19.20
N GLN A 47 10.59 -27.98 -18.76
CA GLN A 47 10.88 -28.30 -17.36
C GLN A 47 11.01 -27.04 -16.49
N ARG A 48 11.47 -25.91 -17.06
CA ARG A 48 11.48 -24.61 -16.37
C ARG A 48 10.08 -24.04 -16.21
N GLU A 49 9.22 -24.15 -17.23
CA GLU A 49 7.81 -23.74 -17.10
C GLU A 49 7.09 -24.55 -16.03
N GLU A 50 7.32 -25.87 -15.98
CA GLU A 50 6.73 -26.74 -14.94
C GLU A 50 7.25 -26.39 -13.54
N GLN A 51 8.56 -26.16 -13.39
CA GLN A 51 9.12 -25.74 -12.10
C GLN A 51 8.64 -24.36 -11.65
N SER A 52 8.52 -23.42 -12.58
CA SER A 52 7.96 -22.09 -12.30
C SER A 52 6.51 -22.19 -11.84
N ARG A 53 5.70 -23.05 -12.49
CA ARG A 53 4.31 -23.30 -12.08
C ARG A 53 4.23 -23.93 -10.69
N ILE A 54 5.09 -24.90 -10.38
CA ILE A 54 5.16 -25.53 -9.06
C ILE A 54 5.58 -24.50 -7.99
N ALA A 55 6.60 -23.70 -8.25
CA ALA A 55 7.07 -22.66 -7.33
C ALA A 55 6.00 -21.59 -7.08
N MET A 56 5.23 -21.21 -8.11
CA MET A 56 4.10 -20.29 -7.98
C MET A 56 2.95 -20.88 -7.16
N ASN A 57 2.63 -22.17 -7.32
CA ASN A 57 1.63 -22.85 -6.50
C ASN A 57 2.07 -22.98 -5.04
N GLU A 58 3.33 -23.36 -4.78
CA GLU A 58 3.87 -23.43 -3.41
C GLU A 58 3.93 -22.06 -2.74
N LEU A 59 4.17 -21.00 -3.50
CA LEU A 59 4.08 -19.63 -3.02
C LEU A 59 2.64 -19.26 -2.66
N ALA A 60 1.66 -19.62 -3.50
CA ALA A 60 0.25 -19.40 -3.23
C ALA A 60 -0.21 -20.15 -1.96
N ASP A 61 0.16 -21.42 -1.81
CA ASP A 61 -0.14 -22.22 -0.63
C ASP A 61 0.49 -21.63 0.65
N ARG A 62 1.70 -21.08 0.55
CA ARG A 62 2.37 -20.39 1.66
C ARG A 62 1.70 -19.07 2.04
N ILE A 63 1.23 -18.31 1.06
CA ILE A 63 0.46 -17.06 1.28
C ILE A 63 -0.86 -17.38 1.97
N GLU A 64 -1.51 -18.49 1.60
CA GLU A 64 -2.77 -18.94 2.21
C GLU A 64 -2.57 -19.47 3.65
N ALA A 65 -1.42 -20.08 3.94
CA ALA A 65 -1.10 -20.65 5.24
C ALA A 65 -0.55 -19.64 6.28
N ASP A 66 -0.16 -18.44 5.86
CA ASP A 66 0.41 -17.40 6.71
C ASP A 66 -0.56 -16.21 6.86
N PRO A 67 -1.17 -16.00 8.05
CA PRO A 67 -2.18 -14.97 8.26
C PRO A 67 -1.65 -13.52 8.14
N GLU A 68 -0.35 -13.28 8.32
CA GLU A 68 0.26 -11.95 8.15
C GLU A 68 0.48 -11.63 6.66
N LEU A 69 0.86 -12.64 5.87
CA LEU A 69 0.94 -12.54 4.40
C LEU A 69 -0.45 -12.49 3.76
N ALA A 70 -1.42 -13.26 4.26
CA ALA A 70 -2.82 -13.19 3.83
C ALA A 70 -3.42 -11.79 4.07
N ALA A 71 -3.06 -11.11 5.16
CA ALA A 71 -3.46 -9.73 5.41
C ALA A 71 -2.85 -8.73 4.40
N LEU A 72 -1.65 -9.00 3.90
CA LEU A 72 -1.03 -8.26 2.79
C LEU A 72 -1.69 -8.57 1.43
N THR A 73 -2.24 -9.78 1.21
CA THR A 73 -3.05 -10.11 0.02
C THR A 73 -4.47 -9.55 0.08
N VAL A 74 -5.03 -9.39 1.29
CA VAL A 74 -6.33 -8.75 1.54
C VAL A 74 -6.33 -7.26 1.18
N PHE A 75 -5.16 -6.63 1.08
CA PHE A 75 -5.03 -5.30 0.45
C PHE A 75 -5.33 -5.29 -1.05
N ASN A 76 -5.59 -6.45 -1.69
CA ASN A 76 -6.00 -6.48 -3.09
C ASN A 76 -7.33 -7.20 -3.39
N PHE A 77 -7.83 -8.18 -2.63
CA PHE A 77 -9.19 -8.71 -2.86
C PHE A 77 -9.75 -9.39 -1.59
N ALA A 78 -10.80 -8.83 -1.01
CA ALA A 78 -11.69 -9.55 -0.09
C ALA A 78 -13.09 -9.59 -0.69
N ALA A 79 -13.34 -10.60 -1.54
CA ALA A 79 -14.67 -10.88 -2.04
C ALA A 79 -15.39 -11.85 -1.06
N PRO A 80 -16.60 -11.53 -0.58
CA PRO A 80 -17.41 -12.47 0.18
C PRO A 80 -17.86 -13.64 -0.72
N ALA A 81 -18.27 -14.77 -0.11
CA ALA A 81 -18.84 -15.90 -0.84
C ALA A 81 -20.10 -15.46 -1.60
N MET A 82 -19.98 -15.30 -2.91
CA MET A 82 -20.99 -14.74 -3.80
C MET A 82 -21.69 -15.83 -4.59
N SER A 83 -22.96 -15.58 -4.89
CA SER A 83 -23.74 -16.45 -5.77
C SER A 83 -23.23 -16.35 -7.22
N ASP A 84 -23.47 -17.39 -8.05
CA ASP A 84 -23.05 -17.41 -9.47
C ASP A 84 -23.56 -16.19 -10.26
N GLU A 85 -24.71 -15.62 -9.87
CA GLU A 85 -25.27 -14.40 -10.49
C GLU A 85 -24.53 -13.11 -10.07
N GLU A 86 -23.93 -13.09 -8.88
CA GLU A 86 -23.08 -12.00 -8.40
C GLU A 86 -21.67 -12.07 -9.01
N ILE A 87 -21.17 -13.28 -9.29
CA ILE A 87 -19.92 -13.51 -10.03
C ILE A 87 -20.03 -12.94 -11.45
N ASP A 88 -21.10 -13.24 -12.19
CA ASP A 88 -21.32 -12.70 -13.54
C ASP A 88 -21.52 -11.17 -13.58
N ARG A 89 -21.98 -10.58 -12.48
CA ARG A 89 -22.09 -9.12 -12.32
C ARG A 89 -20.72 -8.50 -12.05
N LEU A 90 -19.94 -9.11 -11.17
CA LEU A 90 -18.59 -8.65 -10.83
C LEU A 90 -17.58 -8.89 -11.93
N GLU A 91 -17.72 -9.92 -12.78
CA GLU A 91 -16.86 -10.09 -13.94
C GLU A 91 -17.07 -8.98 -14.99
N ARG A 92 -18.30 -8.49 -15.15
CA ARG A 92 -18.59 -7.33 -16.01
C ARG A 92 -18.05 -6.03 -15.41
N GLN A 93 -18.25 -5.84 -14.10
CA GLN A 93 -17.71 -4.69 -13.39
C GLN A 93 -16.17 -4.71 -13.38
N SER A 94 -15.56 -5.87 -13.19
CA SER A 94 -14.12 -6.12 -13.27
C SER A 94 -13.55 -5.81 -14.64
N ARG A 95 -14.28 -6.00 -15.75
CA ARG A 95 -13.82 -5.61 -17.10
C ARG A 95 -13.84 -4.09 -17.31
N GLU A 96 -14.77 -3.39 -16.69
CA GLU A 96 -14.84 -1.92 -16.72
C GLU A 96 -13.84 -1.30 -15.74
N GLU A 97 -13.67 -1.92 -14.56
CA GLU A 97 -12.62 -1.62 -13.59
C GLU A 97 -11.23 -1.98 -14.13
N ASP A 98 -11.07 -3.01 -14.97
CA ASP A 98 -9.81 -3.32 -15.67
C ASP A 98 -9.47 -2.24 -16.70
N ALA A 99 -10.48 -1.63 -17.33
CA ALA A 99 -10.28 -0.52 -18.23
C ALA A 99 -9.92 0.76 -17.46
N ALA A 100 -10.59 1.01 -16.33
CA ALA A 100 -10.25 2.11 -15.42
C ALA A 100 -8.91 1.89 -14.70
N ALA A 101 -8.54 0.65 -14.39
CA ALA A 101 -7.28 0.25 -13.79
C ALA A 101 -6.17 0.28 -14.81
N LYS A 102 -6.40 -0.10 -16.08
CA LYS A 102 -5.46 0.16 -17.18
C LYS A 102 -5.27 1.64 -17.43
N GLN A 103 -6.31 2.45 -17.29
CA GLN A 103 -6.20 3.90 -17.42
C GLN A 103 -5.49 4.53 -16.22
N ALA A 104 -5.73 4.06 -15.00
CA ALA A 104 -5.02 4.46 -13.80
C ALA A 104 -3.57 3.95 -13.80
N MET A 105 -3.30 2.76 -14.34
CA MET A 105 -1.95 2.21 -14.56
C MET A 105 -1.23 2.98 -15.67
N ALA A 106 -1.91 3.44 -16.72
CA ALA A 106 -1.32 4.32 -17.73
C ALA A 106 -1.02 5.73 -17.17
N GLU A 107 -1.82 6.22 -16.21
CA GLU A 107 -1.51 7.44 -15.45
C GLU A 107 -0.39 7.22 -14.41
N LEU A 108 -0.20 5.98 -13.92
CA LEU A 108 0.95 5.57 -13.11
C LEU A 108 2.20 5.27 -13.95
N ASP A 109 2.07 4.97 -15.25
CA ASP A 109 3.15 4.85 -16.24
C ASP A 109 3.80 6.22 -16.54
N GLU A 110 3.15 7.32 -16.12
CA GLU A 110 3.76 8.66 -16.03
C GLU A 110 4.50 8.91 -14.69
N LEU A 111 4.65 7.90 -13.84
CA LEU A 111 5.67 7.93 -12.80
C LEU A 111 7.01 7.68 -13.47
N PRO A 112 8.00 8.58 -13.31
CA PRO A 112 9.30 8.41 -13.94
C PRO A 112 9.91 7.07 -13.54
N ASP A 113 10.27 6.25 -14.53
CA ASP A 113 11.11 5.06 -14.32
C ASP A 113 12.38 5.47 -13.56
N GLY A 114 12.44 5.08 -12.29
CA GLY A 114 13.52 5.48 -11.39
C GLY A 114 13.17 5.20 -9.93
N PRO A 115 14.18 5.21 -9.03
CA PRO A 115 13.95 4.99 -7.62
C PRO A 115 12.96 6.02 -7.05
N LEU A 116 12.11 5.56 -6.14
CA LEU A 116 11.10 6.38 -5.48
C LEU A 116 11.69 7.67 -4.87
N ASP A 117 11.42 8.81 -5.52
CA ASP A 117 11.71 10.12 -4.95
C ASP A 117 10.56 10.56 -4.03
N ILE A 118 10.69 10.21 -2.74
CA ILE A 118 9.76 10.57 -1.67
C ILE A 118 9.51 12.09 -1.63
N GLY A 119 10.53 12.90 -1.91
CA GLY A 119 10.40 14.37 -1.93
C GLY A 119 9.49 14.84 -3.06
N SER A 120 9.69 14.31 -4.27
CA SER A 120 8.81 14.60 -5.42
C SER A 120 7.39 14.07 -5.21
N PHE A 121 7.21 12.90 -4.60
CA PHE A 121 5.89 12.36 -4.24
C PHE A 121 5.13 13.33 -3.33
N LEU A 122 5.75 13.74 -2.21
CA LEU A 122 5.12 14.66 -1.26
C LEU A 122 4.82 16.01 -1.89
N ALA A 123 5.73 16.54 -2.72
CA ALA A 123 5.50 17.81 -3.42
C ALA A 123 4.25 17.74 -4.33
N ARG A 124 4.06 16.63 -5.05
CA ARG A 124 2.86 16.39 -5.87
C ARG A 124 1.61 16.22 -5.00
N ALA A 125 1.71 15.45 -3.92
CA ALA A 125 0.61 15.21 -2.99
C ALA A 125 0.14 16.51 -2.29
N TYR A 126 1.07 17.39 -1.92
CA TYR A 126 0.74 18.68 -1.30
C TYR A 126 0.21 19.71 -2.29
N ALA A 127 0.62 19.62 -3.56
CA ALA A 127 0.09 20.47 -4.63
C ALA A 127 -1.37 20.12 -4.99
N LYS A 128 -1.80 18.88 -4.72
CA LYS A 128 -3.15 18.38 -4.95
C LYS A 128 -3.79 17.97 -3.62
N PRO A 129 -4.34 18.91 -2.83
CA PRO A 129 -4.95 18.59 -1.55
C PRO A 129 -6.09 17.58 -1.72
N LEU A 130 -6.29 16.75 -0.70
CA LEU A 130 -7.39 15.79 -0.65
C LEU A 130 -8.73 16.51 -0.86
N PRO A 131 -9.69 15.92 -1.60
CA PRO A 131 -11.01 16.50 -1.76
C PRO A 131 -11.66 16.80 -0.41
N ALA A 132 -12.18 18.01 -0.22
CA ALA A 132 -12.75 18.43 1.07
C ALA A 132 -13.83 17.47 1.56
N ALA A 133 -14.68 16.95 0.66
CA ALA A 133 -15.73 16.00 1.00
C ALA A 133 -15.18 14.67 1.56
N ARG A 134 -14.04 14.18 1.03
CA ARG A 134 -13.34 12.98 1.54
C ARG A 134 -12.83 13.23 2.95
N VAL A 135 -12.15 14.36 3.15
CA VAL A 135 -11.63 14.77 4.46
C VAL A 135 -12.76 14.94 5.48
N ASP A 136 -13.84 15.62 5.11
CA ASP A 136 -14.99 15.86 6.00
C ASP A 136 -15.70 14.55 6.39
N ALA A 137 -15.88 13.62 5.44
CA ALA A 137 -16.49 12.32 5.71
C ALA A 137 -15.64 11.47 6.65
N ALA A 138 -14.33 11.38 6.38
CA ALA A 138 -13.39 10.66 7.24
C ALA A 138 -13.28 11.31 8.64
N PHE A 139 -13.23 12.64 8.70
CA PHE A 139 -13.19 13.38 9.97
C PHE A 139 -14.46 13.21 10.79
N ALA A 140 -15.63 13.10 10.15
CA ALA A 140 -16.90 12.86 10.84
C ALA A 140 -16.96 11.47 11.50
N ARG A 141 -16.27 10.47 10.93
CA ARG A 141 -16.13 9.12 11.49
C ARG A 141 -15.04 9.00 12.55
N ALA A 142 -14.07 9.92 12.53
CA ALA A 142 -12.87 9.85 13.36
C ALA A 142 -13.17 10.05 14.85
N ASP A 143 -12.76 9.10 15.68
CA ASP A 143 -12.59 9.33 17.12
C ASP A 143 -11.30 10.14 17.35
N VAL A 144 -11.41 11.46 17.27
CA VAL A 144 -10.30 12.39 17.40
C VAL A 144 -9.53 12.23 18.72
N PRO A 145 -10.17 12.12 19.90
CA PRO A 145 -9.48 11.80 21.15
C PRO A 145 -8.63 10.53 21.08
N SER A 146 -9.17 9.45 20.53
CA SER A 146 -8.44 8.18 20.41
C SER A 146 -7.27 8.28 19.44
N LEU A 147 -7.41 8.97 18.30
CA LEU A 147 -6.32 9.21 17.37
C LEU A 147 -5.19 10.04 18.01
N LEU A 148 -5.53 11.07 18.80
CA LEU A 148 -4.54 11.86 19.52
C LEU A 148 -3.79 11.03 20.57
N ALA A 149 -4.49 10.13 21.27
CA ALA A 149 -3.88 9.22 22.23
C ALA A 149 -2.96 8.18 21.56
N ALA A 150 -3.31 7.71 20.37
CA ALA A 150 -2.46 6.83 19.57
C ALA A 150 -1.20 7.56 19.08
N ILE A 151 -1.34 8.78 18.56
CA ILE A 151 -0.19 9.61 18.13
C ILE A 151 0.77 9.88 19.31
N ALA A 152 0.23 10.12 20.50
CA ALA A 152 1.05 10.38 21.69
C ALA A 152 1.88 9.16 22.16
N GLN A 153 1.57 7.95 21.70
CA GLN A 153 2.34 6.73 21.99
C GLN A 153 3.51 6.51 21.02
N LEU A 154 3.55 7.25 19.90
CA LEU A 154 4.61 7.13 18.91
C LEU A 154 5.89 7.86 19.37
N PRO A 155 7.06 7.51 18.80
CA PRO A 155 8.32 8.18 19.13
C PRO A 155 8.25 9.70 18.89
N GLY A 156 8.52 10.47 19.95
CA GLY A 156 8.43 11.93 19.92
C GLY A 156 9.56 12.62 19.14
N ASP A 157 10.58 11.89 18.70
CA ASP A 157 11.67 12.42 17.87
C ASP A 157 11.34 12.42 16.37
N LEU A 158 10.26 11.74 15.97
CA LEU A 158 9.76 11.73 14.60
C LEU A 158 9.02 13.03 14.27
N PRO A 159 9.03 13.48 13.00
CA PRO A 159 8.23 14.62 12.58
C PRO A 159 6.73 14.37 12.82
N PRO A 160 5.94 15.41 13.14
CA PRO A 160 4.51 15.22 13.37
C PRO A 160 3.76 14.79 12.11
N LEU A 161 2.99 13.68 12.19
CA LEU A 161 2.10 13.21 11.11
C LEU A 161 0.97 14.20 10.78
N THR A 162 0.66 15.12 11.70
CA THR A 162 -0.42 16.10 11.59
C THR A 162 0.01 17.44 10.99
N ALA A 163 1.22 17.54 10.44
CA ALA A 163 1.72 18.74 9.77
C ALA A 163 2.46 18.40 8.48
N PRO A 164 2.63 19.35 7.54
CA PRO A 164 3.47 19.13 6.36
C PRO A 164 4.87 18.69 6.76
N MET A 165 5.43 17.72 6.05
CA MET A 165 6.78 17.22 6.24
C MET A 165 7.54 17.16 4.91
N ASP A 166 8.86 17.16 4.97
CA ASP A 166 9.69 16.98 3.80
C ASP A 166 9.97 15.49 3.54
N GLY A 167 10.65 15.21 2.42
CA GLY A 167 11.01 13.84 2.05
C GLY A 167 11.89 13.15 3.09
N ALA A 168 12.77 13.90 3.77
CA ALA A 168 13.60 13.37 4.84
C ALA A 168 12.76 12.94 6.05
N GLY A 169 11.75 13.73 6.40
CA GLY A 169 10.81 13.40 7.46
C GLY A 169 9.99 12.15 7.16
N MET A 170 9.47 12.03 5.93
CA MET A 170 8.75 10.84 5.50
C MET A 170 9.66 9.60 5.40
N ALA A 171 10.92 9.76 4.98
CA ALA A 171 11.88 8.66 4.97
C ALA A 171 12.16 8.12 6.39
N ARG A 172 12.21 8.99 7.41
CA ARG A 172 12.33 8.56 8.82
C ARG A 172 11.10 7.78 9.28
N TRP A 173 9.90 8.26 8.91
CA TRP A 173 8.66 7.56 9.19
C TRP A 173 8.60 6.20 8.51
N LEU A 174 9.05 6.11 7.26
CA LEU A 174 9.08 4.87 6.50
C LEU A 174 10.05 3.85 7.11
N ALA A 175 11.24 4.30 7.52
CA ALA A 175 12.19 3.46 8.24
C ALA A 175 11.63 2.92 9.56
N PHE A 176 10.87 3.75 10.29
CA PHE A 176 10.20 3.35 11.53
C PHE A 176 9.02 2.39 11.26
N PHE A 177 8.19 2.67 10.26
CA PHE A 177 7.06 1.83 9.88
C PHE A 177 7.51 0.40 9.52
N ARG A 178 8.66 0.27 8.83
CA ARG A 178 9.26 -1.03 8.49
C ARG A 178 9.83 -1.80 9.69
N THR A 179 9.84 -1.25 10.91
CA THR A 179 10.19 -2.03 12.11
C THR A 179 9.00 -2.76 12.70
N GLU A 180 7.83 -2.70 12.05
CA GLU A 180 6.60 -3.40 12.46
C GLU A 180 6.19 -3.02 13.89
N ASP A 181 6.31 -1.72 14.21
CA ASP A 181 5.87 -1.21 15.51
C ASP A 181 4.33 -1.29 15.61
N PRO A 182 3.78 -2.01 16.59
CA PRO A 182 2.35 -2.31 16.64
C PRO A 182 1.50 -1.06 16.87
N GLN A 183 2.06 0.00 17.48
CA GLN A 183 1.34 1.27 17.68
C GLN A 183 1.28 2.07 16.38
N CYS A 184 2.38 2.06 15.62
CA CYS A 184 2.44 2.67 14.30
C CYS A 184 1.45 2.02 13.35
N GLU A 185 1.47 0.68 13.27
CA GLU A 185 0.55 -0.09 12.43
C GLU A 185 -0.90 0.12 12.83
N ALA A 186 -1.20 0.05 14.14
CA ALA A 186 -2.56 0.28 14.63
C ALA A 186 -3.08 1.69 14.28
N LEU A 187 -2.23 2.73 14.38
CA LEU A 187 -2.61 4.07 13.96
C LEU A 187 -2.85 4.13 12.45
N VAL A 188 -1.93 3.60 11.65
CA VAL A 188 -2.04 3.61 10.18
C VAL A 188 -3.32 2.91 9.74
N PHE A 189 -3.58 1.72 10.27
CA PHE A 189 -4.79 0.95 9.98
C PHE A 189 -6.07 1.67 10.42
N ALA A 190 -6.07 2.24 11.64
CA ALA A 190 -7.21 3.00 12.13
C ALA A 190 -7.52 4.21 11.24
N VAL A 191 -6.50 4.87 10.70
CA VAL A 191 -6.67 6.02 9.79
C VAL A 191 -7.08 5.59 8.38
N SER A 192 -6.50 4.53 7.81
CA SER A 192 -6.87 4.01 6.49
C SER A 192 -8.34 3.59 6.43
N ARG A 193 -8.84 2.92 7.47
CA ARG A 193 -10.26 2.53 7.55
C ARG A 193 -11.24 3.69 7.59
N LEU A 194 -10.79 4.88 8.01
CA LEU A 194 -11.64 6.07 7.97
C LEU A 194 -11.86 6.55 6.53
N ASP A 195 -11.06 6.11 5.58
CA ASP A 195 -11.08 6.55 4.20
C ASP A 195 -11.96 5.69 3.29
N GLU A 196 -12.10 4.40 3.60
CA GLU A 196 -12.77 3.40 2.75
C GLU A 196 -14.29 3.59 2.68
N GLY A 197 -14.94 4.08 3.74
CA GLY A 197 -16.40 4.18 3.79
C GLY A 197 -17.09 2.82 3.85
N ASP A 198 -18.17 2.70 4.61
CA ASP A 198 -19.04 1.50 4.59
C ASP A 198 -19.84 1.41 3.27
#